data_AF-A0A9Q8VH44-F1
#
_entry.id   AF-A0A9Q8VH44-F1
#
_cell.length_a   1.000
_cell.length_b   1.000
_cell.length_c   1.000
_cell.angle_alpha   90.00
_cell.angle_beta   90.00
_cell.angle_gamma   90.00
#
_symmetry.space_group_name_H-M   'P 1'
#
loop_
_entity.id
_entity.type
_entity.pdbx_description
1 polymer ?
#
loop_
_entity_poly.entity_id
_entity_poly.type
_entity_poly.pdbx_seq_one_letter_code
_entity_poly.pdbx_strand_id
1 'polypeptide(L)'
;MSGINQTRAIPAGTHAVWCGDSVTQGTGASATAKRYSTLASGELNLTEHNYAKTNAGYLIDGNTISMQLDAANADAGYPHDQVGYVFLMAGLTDSYESLANMQQTVADTIAKAKRLFPVARIVVGVGPGCIPDATDAEAIARQGHVLTAITLAGTSAAALVIHNMRAICGSDHDMHATGINPNDEGMRLLAQAVVTSVDADKGEPLDTPVTDLTRVYSSPGSDWASRQVNAQRKREASKKEANRPTGTELTQLTSKLDELTQAQGLQQVILQQQQEQLAEQQRMLKEQQDQFAAQQKQLKSVQDQQASMLSTLQSQQTQLGQMQSNLENSIRSYINTNLVPTLNANFAKVDDRFDKLEARVGKLEQGTPA
;
A
#
# COMPACT_ATOMS: atom_id res chain seq x y z
N MET A 1 44.04 5.32 -3.89
CA MET A 1 44.37 6.55 -3.14
C MET A 1 43.26 7.57 -3.36
N SER A 2 42.40 7.75 -2.37
CA SER A 2 41.75 9.02 -1.96
C SER A 2 40.62 8.62 -1.00
N GLY A 3 41.01 8.30 0.23
CA GLY A 3 40.10 8.03 1.35
C GLY A 3 40.55 8.90 2.52
N ILE A 4 40.79 10.18 2.26
CA ILE A 4 40.95 11.16 3.32
C ILE A 4 39.55 11.33 3.90
N ASN A 5 39.40 11.12 5.21
CA ASN A 5 38.24 11.54 5.99
C ASN A 5 37.82 12.94 5.51
N GLN A 6 36.78 13.01 4.67
CA GLN A 6 36.07 14.25 4.48
C GLN A 6 35.29 14.45 5.76
N THR A 7 35.84 15.28 6.65
CA THR A 7 35.06 15.99 7.67
C THR A 7 33.85 16.57 6.95
N ARG A 8 32.66 16.00 7.17
CA ARG A 8 31.42 16.54 6.61
C ARG A 8 31.27 17.93 7.22
N ALA A 9 31.15 18.95 6.38
CA ALA A 9 30.97 20.32 6.84
C ALA A 9 29.73 20.39 7.75
N ILE A 10 29.91 20.92 8.96
CA ILE A 10 28.81 21.21 9.89
C ILE A 10 27.83 22.13 9.15
N PRO A 11 26.52 21.80 9.09
CA PRO A 11 25.53 22.68 8.48
C PRO A 11 25.55 24.04 9.18
N ALA A 12 25.73 25.11 8.41
CA ALA A 12 25.88 26.47 8.94
C ALA A 12 24.55 27.17 9.27
N GLY A 13 23.42 26.47 9.16
CA GLY A 13 22.10 27.05 9.35
C GLY A 13 21.66 27.13 10.81
N THR A 14 20.85 28.14 11.13
CA THR A 14 20.31 28.44 12.46
C THR A 14 18.86 27.97 12.64
N HIS A 15 18.25 27.39 11.60
CA HIS A 15 16.86 26.92 11.61
C HIS A 15 16.78 25.40 11.43
N ALA A 16 15.75 24.80 12.03
CA ALA A 16 15.44 23.38 11.92
C ALA A 16 13.99 23.17 11.48
N VAL A 17 13.79 22.40 10.40
CA VAL A 17 12.46 21.96 9.97
C VAL A 17 12.19 20.57 10.55
N TRP A 18 11.07 20.42 11.26
CA TRP A 18 10.63 19.15 11.83
C TRP A 18 9.35 18.68 11.14
N CYS A 19 9.44 17.51 10.50
CA CYS A 19 8.30 16.79 9.96
C CYS A 19 8.17 15.46 10.72
N GLY A 20 6.97 15.11 11.14
CA GLY A 20 6.73 13.88 11.87
C GLY A 20 5.27 13.65 12.29
N ASP A 21 5.09 12.68 13.16
CA ASP A 21 3.79 12.23 13.68
C ASP A 21 3.38 12.94 14.99
N SER A 22 2.44 12.33 15.74
CA SER A 22 1.97 12.87 17.03
C SER A 22 3.07 13.04 18.06
N VAL A 23 4.09 12.17 18.05
CA VAL A 23 5.21 12.27 19.00
C VAL A 23 6.03 13.52 18.69
N THR A 24 6.29 13.77 17.40
CA THR A 24 7.01 14.98 16.93
C THR A 24 6.20 16.25 17.14
N GLN A 25 4.88 16.15 17.03
CA GLN A 25 3.94 17.24 17.35
C GLN A 25 3.99 17.61 18.85
N GLY A 26 4.33 16.64 19.71
CA GLY A 26 4.46 16.80 21.16
C GLY A 26 3.32 16.19 21.96
N THR A 27 2.50 15.31 21.36
CA THR A 27 1.46 14.58 22.10
C THR A 27 2.10 13.79 23.23
N GLY A 28 1.54 13.92 24.44
CA GLY A 28 2.06 13.28 25.66
C GLY A 28 3.00 14.15 26.49
N ALA A 29 3.62 15.18 25.90
CA ALA A 29 4.34 16.19 26.68
C ALA A 29 3.35 17.07 27.46
N SER A 30 3.68 17.44 28.70
CA SER A 30 2.84 18.29 29.55
C SER A 30 2.82 19.76 29.11
N ALA A 31 3.78 20.17 28.27
CA ALA A 31 3.84 21.51 27.67
C ALA A 31 4.63 21.48 26.36
N THR A 32 4.38 22.43 25.45
CA THR A 32 5.13 22.56 24.19
C THR A 32 6.63 22.69 24.43
N ALA A 33 7.07 23.39 25.47
CA ALA A 33 8.50 23.52 25.80
C ALA A 33 9.18 22.17 26.16
N LYS A 34 8.40 21.13 26.44
CA LYS A 34 8.89 19.80 26.80
C LYS A 34 8.78 18.76 25.68
N ARG A 35 8.23 19.12 24.51
CA ARG A 35 8.27 18.20 23.36
C ARG A 35 9.71 18.04 22.89
N TYR A 36 10.07 16.84 22.45
CA TYR A 36 11.46 16.52 22.19
C TYR A 36 12.10 17.34 21.06
N SER A 37 11.30 17.75 20.06
CA SER A 37 11.75 18.61 18.95
C SER A 37 12.12 20.03 19.42
N THR A 38 11.39 20.59 20.38
CA THR A 38 11.74 21.87 21.00
C THR A 38 12.99 21.75 21.87
N LEU A 39 13.07 20.69 22.71
CA LEU A 39 14.24 20.44 23.55
C LEU A 39 15.51 20.26 22.70
N ALA A 40 15.45 19.39 21.67
CA ALA A 40 16.59 19.14 20.79
C ALA A 40 16.99 20.41 20.00
N SER A 41 16.02 21.18 19.51
CA SER A 41 16.33 22.45 18.82
C SER A 41 17.00 23.46 19.75
N GLY A 42 16.54 23.54 21.01
CA GLY A 42 17.16 24.41 22.02
C GLY A 42 18.61 24.05 22.31
N GLU A 43 18.89 22.77 22.57
CA GLU A 43 20.26 22.27 22.82
C GLU A 43 21.18 22.42 21.61
N LEU A 44 20.64 22.26 20.39
CA LEU A 44 21.39 22.45 19.15
C LEU A 44 21.51 23.92 18.71
N ASN A 45 20.96 24.86 19.48
CA ASN A 45 20.89 26.29 19.16
C ASN A 45 20.23 26.55 17.77
N LEU A 46 19.13 25.86 17.50
CA LEU A 46 18.33 25.96 16.29
C LEU A 46 16.96 26.56 16.60
N THR A 47 16.47 27.42 15.71
CA THR A 47 15.08 27.88 15.73
C THR A 47 14.18 26.81 15.12
N GLU A 48 13.24 26.30 15.91
CA GLU A 48 12.34 25.20 15.53
C GLU A 48 11.20 25.67 14.62
N HIS A 49 10.99 24.97 13.50
CA HIS A 49 9.79 25.03 12.66
C HIS A 49 9.14 23.65 12.56
N ASN A 50 8.06 23.44 13.31
CA ASN A 50 7.46 22.13 13.48
C ASN A 50 6.14 22.00 12.70
N TYR A 51 6.17 21.14 11.67
CA TYR A 51 5.05 20.84 10.78
C TYR A 51 4.44 19.46 11.04
N ALA A 52 4.82 18.83 12.15
CA ALA A 52 4.34 17.50 12.52
C ALA A 52 2.83 17.49 12.78
N LYS A 53 2.21 16.36 12.45
CA LYS A 53 0.78 16.14 12.58
C LYS A 53 0.52 14.77 13.14
N THR A 54 -0.45 14.66 14.04
CA THR A 54 -0.95 13.37 14.52
C THR A 54 -1.30 12.44 13.36
N ASN A 55 -0.98 11.15 13.50
CA ASN A 55 -1.19 10.11 12.50
C ASN A 55 -0.52 10.41 11.15
N ALA A 56 0.71 10.93 11.15
CA ALA A 56 1.49 11.11 9.93
C ALA A 56 2.50 9.98 9.75
N GLY A 57 2.93 9.76 8.51
CA GLY A 57 3.95 8.78 8.17
C GLY A 57 4.49 8.97 6.76
N TYR A 58 5.33 8.06 6.30
CA TYR A 58 5.82 8.11 4.92
C TYR A 58 4.74 7.73 3.91
N LEU A 59 3.89 6.76 4.25
CA LEU A 59 2.86 6.20 3.37
C LEU A 59 1.44 6.34 3.93
N ILE A 60 1.20 7.34 4.78
CA ILE A 60 -0.14 7.64 5.32
C ILE A 60 -0.90 8.57 4.38
N ASP A 61 -1.98 8.04 3.79
CA ASP A 61 -2.84 8.77 2.86
C ASP A 61 -3.34 10.10 3.45
N GLY A 62 -3.12 11.17 2.69
CA GLY A 62 -3.54 12.53 3.08
C GLY A 62 -2.73 13.18 4.21
N ASN A 63 -1.75 12.48 4.80
CA ASN A 63 -0.96 13.01 5.91
C ASN A 63 0.50 12.52 5.87
N THR A 64 1.14 12.67 4.72
CA THR A 64 2.52 12.20 4.53
C THR A 64 3.57 13.20 5.03
N ILE A 65 4.76 12.70 5.38
CA ILE A 65 5.95 13.53 5.62
C ILE A 65 6.28 14.40 4.39
N SER A 66 6.05 13.88 3.19
CA SER A 66 6.23 14.65 1.94
C SER A 66 5.31 15.89 1.89
N MET A 67 4.06 15.79 2.35
CA MET A 67 3.15 16.94 2.42
C MET A 67 3.56 17.95 3.50
N GLN A 68 4.16 17.49 4.60
CA GLN A 68 4.69 18.39 5.64
C GLN A 68 5.91 19.17 5.11
N LEU A 69 6.75 18.56 4.28
CA LEU A 69 7.82 19.27 3.57
C LEU A 69 7.28 20.34 2.61
N ASP A 70 6.16 20.08 1.93
CA ASP A 70 5.52 21.10 1.09
C ASP A 70 5.01 22.28 1.92
N ALA A 71 4.40 21.99 3.08
CA ALA A 71 3.95 23.02 4.01
C ALA A 71 5.13 23.85 4.55
N ALA A 72 6.23 23.19 4.92
CA ALA A 72 7.45 23.85 5.37
C ALA A 72 8.03 24.78 4.29
N ASN A 73 8.06 24.33 3.03
CA ASN A 73 8.55 25.14 1.92
C ASN A 73 7.58 26.26 1.49
N ALA A 74 6.30 26.18 1.85
CA ALA A 74 5.33 27.24 1.55
C ALA A 74 5.33 28.35 2.61
N ASP A 75 5.88 28.10 3.79
CA ASP A 75 5.88 29.03 4.91
C ASP A 75 6.98 30.10 4.76
N ALA A 76 6.57 31.31 4.40
CA ALA A 76 7.47 32.45 4.22
C ALA A 76 7.96 33.08 5.55
N GLY A 77 7.65 32.49 6.70
CA GLY A 77 7.96 33.00 8.03
C GLY A 77 9.44 32.87 8.44
N TYR A 78 10.27 32.18 7.67
CA TYR A 78 11.68 31.97 8.01
C TYR A 78 12.59 31.86 6.78
N PRO A 79 13.89 32.14 6.94
CA PRO A 79 14.86 32.06 5.84
C PRO A 79 15.19 30.59 5.49
N HIS A 80 14.64 30.08 4.39
CA HIS A 80 14.88 28.70 3.92
C HIS A 80 16.36 28.40 3.63
N ASP A 81 17.14 29.41 3.26
CA ASP A 81 18.59 29.33 3.04
C ASP A 81 19.41 29.20 4.33
N GLN A 82 18.78 29.40 5.49
CA GLN A 82 19.40 29.21 6.82
C GLN A 82 18.90 27.95 7.53
N VAL A 83 18.17 27.07 6.85
CA VAL A 83 17.79 25.76 7.40
C VAL A 83 19.01 24.86 7.45
N GLY A 84 19.54 24.63 8.65
CA GLY A 84 20.71 23.77 8.87
C GLY A 84 20.35 22.29 8.96
N TYR A 85 19.13 21.99 9.43
CA TYR A 85 18.67 20.62 9.62
C TYR A 85 17.22 20.44 9.20
N VAL A 86 16.93 19.30 8.56
CA VAL A 86 15.57 18.83 8.32
C VAL A 86 15.42 17.46 8.97
N PHE A 87 14.55 17.38 9.95
CA PHE A 87 14.23 16.17 10.70
C PHE A 87 12.98 15.51 10.13
N LEU A 88 13.13 14.28 9.66
CA LEU A 88 12.06 13.41 9.14
C LEU A 88 11.82 12.30 10.17
N MET A 89 10.82 12.49 11.03
CA MET A 89 10.63 11.76 12.27
C MET A 89 9.31 10.96 12.23
N ALA A 90 9.37 9.71 11.76
CA ALA A 90 8.17 8.90 11.54
C ALA A 90 8.47 7.39 11.53
N GLY A 91 7.41 6.59 11.40
CA GLY A 91 7.52 5.15 11.18
C GLY A 91 6.70 4.29 12.12
N LEU A 92 6.10 4.83 13.19
CA LEU A 92 5.23 4.06 14.10
C LEU A 92 3.79 3.97 13.61
N THR A 93 3.32 4.96 12.85
CA THR A 93 1.98 4.91 12.22
C THR A 93 2.01 4.20 10.87
N ASP A 94 3.17 4.10 10.22
CA ASP A 94 3.32 3.46 8.92
C ASP A 94 2.98 1.96 8.97
N SER A 95 2.21 1.50 7.97
CA SER A 95 1.64 0.16 7.91
C SER A 95 2.63 -0.87 7.33
N TYR A 96 2.58 -2.08 7.91
CA TYR A 96 3.37 -3.23 7.46
C TYR A 96 2.97 -3.71 6.06
N GLU A 97 1.73 -3.50 5.66
CA GLU A 97 1.20 -3.83 4.33
C GLU A 97 1.83 -2.96 3.24
N SER A 98 2.39 -1.80 3.61
CA SER A 98 3.05 -0.86 2.70
C SER A 98 4.56 -1.11 2.55
N LEU A 99 5.09 -2.19 3.15
CA LEU A 99 6.52 -2.45 3.27
C LEU A 99 7.26 -2.47 1.92
N ALA A 100 6.64 -3.05 0.90
CA ALA A 100 7.21 -3.13 -0.45
C ALA A 100 7.55 -1.76 -1.06
N ASN A 101 6.83 -0.70 -0.68
CA ASN A 101 7.01 0.65 -1.21
C ASN A 101 7.78 1.57 -0.26
N MET A 102 8.06 1.11 0.97
CA MET A 102 8.59 1.94 2.05
C MET A 102 9.97 2.50 1.71
N GLN A 103 10.90 1.66 1.24
CA GLN A 103 12.28 2.10 0.97
C GLN A 103 12.34 3.19 -0.11
N GLN A 104 11.59 3.01 -1.20
CA GLN A 104 11.53 3.97 -2.29
C GLN A 104 10.90 5.29 -1.83
N THR A 105 9.79 5.23 -1.09
CA THR A 105 9.07 6.42 -0.62
C THR A 105 9.92 7.25 0.36
N VAL A 106 10.64 6.59 1.27
CA VAL A 106 11.58 7.27 2.19
C VAL A 106 12.71 7.93 1.40
N ALA A 107 13.31 7.22 0.43
CA ALA A 107 14.37 7.77 -0.41
C ALA A 107 13.89 9.00 -1.21
N ASP A 108 12.70 8.95 -1.79
CA ASP A 108 12.09 10.06 -2.52
C ASP A 108 11.78 11.26 -1.60
N THR A 109 11.33 10.99 -0.39
CA THR A 109 11.08 12.02 0.63
C THR A 109 12.38 12.71 1.06
N ILE A 110 13.47 11.95 1.26
CA ILE A 110 14.80 12.51 1.54
C ILE A 110 15.30 13.32 0.36
N ALA A 111 15.16 12.81 -0.88
CA ALA A 111 15.55 13.52 -2.08
C ALA A 111 14.77 14.83 -2.24
N LYS A 112 13.47 14.84 -1.89
CA LYS A 112 12.64 16.04 -1.85
C LYS A 112 13.16 17.04 -0.82
N ALA A 113 13.41 16.61 0.42
CA ALA A 113 13.95 17.48 1.46
C ALA A 113 15.27 18.15 1.03
N LYS A 114 16.19 17.39 0.40
CA LYS A 114 17.44 17.93 -0.16
C LYS A 114 17.22 18.95 -1.28
N ARG A 115 16.16 18.82 -2.08
CA ARG A 115 15.84 19.81 -3.13
C ARG A 115 15.29 21.10 -2.55
N LEU A 116 14.45 21.00 -1.53
CA LEU A 116 13.78 22.15 -0.90
C LEU A 116 14.74 22.92 0.03
N PHE A 117 15.61 22.20 0.75
CA PHE A 117 16.56 22.76 1.72
C PHE A 117 17.98 22.26 1.40
N PRO A 118 18.62 22.80 0.34
CA PRO A 118 19.86 22.25 -0.21
C PRO A 118 21.08 22.33 0.70
N VAL A 119 21.08 23.25 1.67
CA VAL A 119 22.16 23.42 2.65
C VAL A 119 21.94 22.60 3.92
N ALA A 120 20.75 22.00 4.08
CA ALA A 120 20.38 21.31 5.30
C ALA A 120 20.93 19.88 5.36
N ARG A 121 21.35 19.45 6.55
CA ARG A 121 21.55 18.04 6.86
C ARG A 121 20.21 17.38 7.09
N ILE A 122 19.92 16.34 6.31
CA ILE A 122 18.73 15.53 6.51
C ILE A 122 18.98 14.50 7.60
N VAL A 123 18.13 14.50 8.61
CA VAL A 123 18.10 13.56 9.74
C VAL A 123 16.83 12.73 9.63
N VAL A 124 16.96 11.41 9.72
CA VAL A 124 15.85 10.46 9.67
C VAL A 124 15.75 9.80 11.04
N GLY A 125 14.73 10.18 11.81
CA GLY A 125 14.41 9.55 13.08
C GLY A 125 13.46 8.38 12.86
N VAL A 126 13.93 7.17 13.16
CA VAL A 126 13.19 5.93 12.87
C VAL A 126 12.28 5.57 14.03
N GLY A 127 11.00 5.86 13.88
CA GLY A 127 9.94 5.49 14.82
C GLY A 127 10.09 6.11 16.21
N PRO A 128 10.08 7.44 16.37
CA PRO A 128 10.11 8.07 17.68
C PRO A 128 8.83 7.75 18.47
N GLY A 129 8.96 7.34 19.73
CA GLY A 129 7.82 7.07 20.61
C GLY A 129 8.10 5.93 21.58
N CYS A 130 7.04 5.30 22.07
CA CYS A 130 7.11 4.11 22.90
C CYS A 130 6.67 2.86 22.14
N ILE A 131 7.13 1.70 22.59
CA ILE A 131 6.56 0.42 22.19
C ILE A 131 5.25 0.29 22.98
N PRO A 132 4.07 0.37 22.33
CA PRO A 132 2.81 0.27 23.06
C PRO A 132 2.73 -1.08 23.76
N ASP A 133 1.87 -1.17 24.79
CA ASP A 133 1.61 -2.38 25.56
C ASP A 133 0.96 -3.45 24.69
N ALA A 134 1.76 -4.04 23.82
CA ALA A 134 1.36 -5.10 22.93
C ALA A 134 1.85 -6.40 23.56
N THR A 135 0.93 -7.20 24.06
CA THR A 135 1.15 -8.65 24.23
C THR A 135 1.37 -9.35 22.89
N ASP A 136 1.17 -8.64 21.78
CA ASP A 136 1.31 -9.10 20.42
C ASP A 136 2.74 -8.89 19.90
N ALA A 137 3.57 -9.93 20.10
CA ALA A 137 4.93 -9.98 19.59
C ALA A 137 4.98 -9.86 18.05
N GLU A 138 3.92 -10.28 17.35
CA GLU A 138 3.85 -10.21 15.89
C GLU A 138 3.69 -8.76 15.43
N ALA A 139 2.82 -7.97 16.06
CA ALA A 139 2.68 -6.54 15.77
C ALA A 139 4.00 -5.78 15.99
N ILE A 140 4.73 -6.09 17.06
CA ILE A 140 6.04 -5.50 17.35
C ILE A 140 7.07 -5.85 16.26
N ALA A 141 7.08 -7.11 15.80
CA ALA A 141 7.95 -7.60 14.75
C ALA A 141 7.63 -6.96 13.38
N ARG A 142 6.34 -6.92 13.02
CA ARG A 142 5.85 -6.25 11.80
C ARG A 142 6.26 -4.79 11.75
N GLN A 143 6.10 -4.06 12.86
CA GLN A 143 6.60 -2.69 12.95
C GLN A 143 8.14 -2.63 12.81
N GLY A 144 8.86 -3.60 13.37
CA GLY A 144 10.32 -3.72 13.23
C GLY A 144 10.78 -3.81 11.77
N HIS A 145 10.03 -4.50 10.91
CA HIS A 145 10.30 -4.54 9.48
C HIS A 145 10.13 -3.17 8.81
N VAL A 146 9.08 -2.43 9.18
CA VAL A 146 8.87 -1.04 8.70
C VAL A 146 10.04 -0.14 9.10
N LEU A 147 10.46 -0.18 10.36
CA LEU A 147 11.59 0.62 10.86
C LEU A 147 12.92 0.24 10.20
N THR A 148 13.13 -1.05 9.92
CA THR A 148 14.28 -1.54 9.15
C THR A 148 14.28 -0.96 7.73
N ALA A 149 13.13 -0.96 7.04
CA ALA A 149 13.01 -0.40 5.70
C ALA A 149 13.37 1.11 5.67
N ILE A 150 12.85 1.88 6.62
CA ILE A 150 13.16 3.32 6.77
C ILE A 150 14.67 3.52 7.03
N THR A 151 15.25 2.72 7.92
CA THR A 151 16.68 2.74 8.25
C THR A 151 17.53 2.54 6.99
N LEU A 152 17.30 1.45 6.25
CA LEU A 152 18.07 1.10 5.06
C LEU A 152 17.95 2.18 3.97
N ALA A 153 16.77 2.76 3.79
CA ALA A 153 16.56 3.85 2.83
C ALA A 153 17.29 5.13 3.26
N GLY A 154 17.22 5.50 4.54
CA GLY A 154 17.95 6.63 5.12
C GLY A 154 19.47 6.50 4.92
N THR A 155 20.03 5.33 5.25
CA THR A 155 21.45 5.02 5.08
C THR A 155 21.86 5.08 3.60
N SER A 156 21.09 4.45 2.71
CA SER A 156 21.36 4.45 1.27
C SER A 156 21.29 5.85 0.65
N ALA A 157 20.43 6.72 1.17
CA ALA A 157 20.32 8.12 0.78
C ALA A 157 21.34 9.03 1.48
N ALA A 158 22.27 8.47 2.26
CA ALA A 158 23.29 9.19 3.04
C ALA A 158 22.71 10.23 4.01
N ALA A 159 21.51 10.02 4.55
CA ALA A 159 20.96 10.80 5.65
C ALA A 159 21.70 10.49 6.98
N LEU A 160 21.50 11.30 8.02
CA LEU A 160 21.85 10.92 9.39
C LEU A 160 20.69 10.09 9.93
N VAL A 161 20.92 8.81 10.22
CA VAL A 161 19.84 7.90 10.69
C VAL A 161 19.95 7.73 12.20
N ILE A 162 18.86 7.99 12.91
CA ILE A 162 18.71 7.68 14.33
C ILE A 162 17.87 6.41 14.42
N HIS A 163 18.54 5.29 14.68
CA HIS A 163 17.95 3.97 14.60
C HIS A 163 16.98 3.69 15.75
N ASN A 164 15.87 3.02 15.43
CA ASN A 164 14.94 2.39 16.38
C ASN A 164 14.62 3.25 17.62
N MET A 165 14.19 4.49 17.41
CA MET A 165 13.97 5.45 18.49
C MET A 165 12.90 4.98 19.48
N ARG A 166 11.96 4.11 19.08
CA ARG A 166 10.98 3.52 20.00
C ARG A 166 11.59 2.70 21.13
N ALA A 167 12.79 2.15 20.94
CA ALA A 167 13.49 1.40 21.98
C ALA A 167 14.02 2.30 23.11
N ILE A 168 14.06 3.63 22.89
CA ILE A 168 14.49 4.60 23.92
C ILE A 168 13.49 4.63 25.07
N CYS A 169 12.19 4.74 24.76
CA CYS A 169 11.14 4.62 25.77
C CYS A 169 10.86 3.14 26.09
N GLY A 170 11.03 2.26 25.10
CA GLY A 170 10.79 0.83 25.26
C GLY A 170 9.33 0.54 25.59
N SER A 171 9.11 -0.46 26.44
CA SER A 171 7.79 -0.85 26.98
C SER A 171 7.62 -0.39 28.44
N ASP A 172 8.37 0.63 28.86
CA ASP A 172 8.29 1.15 30.23
C ASP A 172 7.05 2.03 30.37
N HIS A 173 6.02 1.53 31.05
CA HIS A 173 4.78 2.26 31.28
C HIS A 173 5.00 3.61 31.97
N ASP A 174 6.05 3.78 32.77
CA ASP A 174 6.36 5.04 33.45
C ASP A 174 6.90 6.11 32.49
N MET A 175 7.25 5.74 31.25
CA MET A 175 7.62 6.66 30.17
C MET A 175 6.46 6.94 29.20
N HIS A 176 5.31 6.29 29.37
CA HIS A 176 4.15 6.46 28.50
C HIS A 176 3.25 7.58 29.02
N ALA A 177 2.77 8.44 28.13
CA ALA A 177 1.61 9.28 28.39
C ALA A 177 0.34 8.58 27.93
N THR A 178 0.29 8.19 26.65
CA THR A 178 -0.85 7.49 26.04
C THR A 178 -0.42 6.72 24.79
N GLY A 179 -0.73 5.43 24.70
CA GLY A 179 -0.40 4.61 23.51
C GLY A 179 1.09 4.66 23.20
N ILE A 180 1.45 5.04 21.96
CA ILE A 180 2.84 5.22 21.51
C ILE A 180 3.47 6.54 21.97
N ASN A 181 2.69 7.44 22.56
CA ASN A 181 3.14 8.79 22.88
C ASN A 181 3.84 8.82 24.24
N PRO A 182 5.10 9.27 24.30
CA PRO A 182 5.85 9.37 25.54
C PRO A 182 5.38 10.54 26.41
N ASN A 183 5.62 10.43 27.71
CA ASN A 183 5.49 11.56 28.63
C ASN A 183 6.75 12.45 28.60
N ASP A 184 6.83 13.42 29.51
CA ASP A 184 7.95 14.36 29.57
C ASP A 184 9.33 13.69 29.63
N GLU A 185 9.47 12.58 30.35
CA GLU A 185 10.76 11.90 30.49
C GLU A 185 11.13 11.15 29.20
N GLY A 186 10.17 10.46 28.59
CA GLY A 186 10.39 9.85 27.27
C GLY A 186 10.71 10.90 26.19
N MET A 187 10.04 12.06 26.21
CA MET A 187 10.36 13.19 25.32
C MET A 187 11.79 13.70 25.55
N ARG A 188 12.22 13.82 26.80
CA ARG A 188 13.59 14.24 27.14
C ARG A 188 14.64 13.26 26.60
N LEU A 189 14.41 11.96 26.74
CA LEU A 189 15.31 10.92 26.24
C LEU A 189 15.37 10.88 24.70
N LEU A 190 14.23 11.05 24.02
CA LEU A 190 14.18 11.17 22.56
C LEU A 190 14.99 12.41 22.11
N ALA A 191 14.85 13.55 22.79
CA ALA A 191 15.62 14.75 22.49
C ALA A 191 17.12 14.51 22.66
N GLN A 192 17.54 13.88 23.76
CA GLN A 192 18.93 13.54 24.02
C GLN A 192 19.52 12.65 22.93
N ALA A 193 18.77 11.65 22.45
CA ALA A 193 19.20 10.80 21.34
C ALA A 193 19.41 11.60 20.04
N VAL A 194 18.54 12.57 19.76
CA VAL A 194 18.72 13.47 18.60
C VAL A 194 19.99 14.30 18.74
N VAL A 195 20.16 15.00 19.87
CA VAL A 195 21.31 15.87 20.13
C VAL A 195 22.61 15.07 20.00
N THR A 196 22.69 13.92 20.68
CA THR A 196 23.86 13.03 20.64
C THR A 196 24.20 12.59 19.22
N SER A 197 23.19 12.21 18.44
CA SER A 197 23.39 11.76 17.05
C SER A 197 23.87 12.90 16.15
N VAL A 198 23.30 14.10 16.32
CA VAL A 198 23.68 15.28 15.56
C VAL A 198 25.09 15.74 15.91
N ASP A 199 25.45 15.76 17.19
CA ASP A 199 26.80 16.15 17.61
C ASP A 199 27.85 15.12 17.17
N ALA A 200 27.53 13.83 17.22
CA ALA A 200 28.40 12.79 16.66
C ALA A 200 28.61 12.95 15.14
N ASP A 201 27.58 13.37 14.38
CA ASP A 201 27.67 13.62 12.93
C ASP A 201 28.53 14.85 12.60
N LYS A 202 28.68 15.81 13.52
CA LYS A 202 29.56 16.99 13.36
C LYS A 202 31.06 16.64 13.46
N GLY A 203 31.43 15.54 14.12
CA GLY A 203 32.81 15.11 14.35
C GLY A 203 33.55 15.88 15.46
N GLU A 204 34.74 15.41 15.85
CA GLU A 204 35.61 16.09 16.84
C GLU A 204 36.26 17.37 16.26
N PRO A 205 36.47 18.43 17.06
CA PRO A 205 37.28 19.57 16.65
C PRO A 205 38.69 19.10 16.28
N LEU A 206 39.22 19.52 15.14
CA LEU A 206 40.62 19.26 14.79
C LEU A 206 41.52 19.94 15.83
N ASP A 207 42.32 19.16 16.56
CA ASP A 207 43.47 19.68 17.30
C ASP A 207 44.33 20.53 16.36
N THR A 208 44.55 21.78 16.74
CA THR A 208 45.46 22.72 16.06
C THR A 208 46.79 22.03 15.73
N PRO A 209 47.31 22.14 14.50
CA PRO A 209 48.54 21.45 14.11
C PRO A 209 49.72 21.89 14.99
N VAL A 210 50.44 20.91 15.56
CA VAL A 210 51.71 21.11 16.27
C VAL A 210 52.73 21.69 15.28
N THR A 211 53.08 22.97 15.42
CA THR A 211 53.99 23.69 14.51
C THR A 211 55.48 23.53 14.82
N ASP A 212 55.91 22.55 15.60
CA ASP A 212 57.34 22.41 15.93
C ASP A 212 57.86 20.98 15.83
N LEU A 213 58.50 20.67 14.70
CA LEU A 213 59.33 19.49 14.51
C LEU A 213 60.64 19.87 13.83
N THR A 214 61.51 20.61 14.53
CA THR A 214 62.93 20.70 14.15
C THR A 214 63.65 19.39 14.51
N ARG A 215 63.78 18.47 13.54
CA ARG A 215 64.59 17.26 13.70
C ARG A 215 66.03 17.50 13.19
N VAL A 216 66.98 17.50 14.12
CA VAL A 216 68.42 17.53 13.88
C VAL A 216 68.88 16.22 13.22
N TYR A 217 69.71 16.30 12.18
CA TYR A 217 70.34 15.16 11.52
C TYR A 217 71.81 15.08 11.95
N SER A 218 72.21 13.94 12.52
CA SER A 218 73.62 13.58 12.69
C SER A 218 73.83 12.11 12.32
N SER A 219 74.83 11.87 11.48
CA SER A 219 75.47 10.58 11.18
C SER A 219 76.98 10.77 11.37
N PRO A 220 77.81 9.75 11.68
CA PRO A 220 78.00 8.50 10.90
C PRO A 220 78.09 7.27 11.84
N GLY A 221 78.25 5.99 11.48
CA GLY A 221 78.66 5.31 10.25
C GLY A 221 79.26 3.96 10.65
N SER A 222 78.43 2.93 10.75
CA SER A 222 78.77 1.52 10.54
C SER A 222 77.45 0.79 10.30
N ASP A 223 77.51 -0.23 9.45
CA ASP A 223 76.40 -1.13 9.11
C ASP A 223 75.39 -0.65 8.05
N TRP A 224 75.87 -0.46 6.83
CA TRP A 224 75.04 -0.17 5.66
C TRP A 224 74.20 -1.39 5.21
N ALA A 225 74.72 -2.60 5.40
CA ALA A 225 74.08 -3.86 5.02
C ALA A 225 72.90 -4.20 5.96
N SER A 226 73.07 -4.07 7.29
CA SER A 226 71.94 -4.25 8.21
C SER A 226 70.92 -3.13 8.10
N ARG A 227 71.30 -1.92 7.68
CA ARG A 227 70.35 -0.84 7.38
C ARG A 227 69.50 -1.15 6.15
N GLN A 228 70.05 -1.72 5.08
CA GLN A 228 69.25 -2.16 3.93
C GLN A 228 68.30 -3.29 4.30
N VAL A 229 68.78 -4.32 5.01
CA VAL A 229 67.93 -5.45 5.44
C VAL A 229 66.86 -5.01 6.45
N ASN A 230 67.19 -4.15 7.41
CA ASN A 230 66.21 -3.58 8.34
C ASN A 230 65.25 -2.61 7.65
N ALA A 231 65.69 -1.83 6.66
CA ALA A 231 64.80 -0.99 5.86
C ALA A 231 63.87 -1.83 4.99
N GLN A 232 64.33 -2.95 4.45
CA GLN A 232 63.54 -3.87 3.64
C GLN A 232 62.54 -4.64 4.51
N ARG A 233 62.96 -5.18 5.65
CA ARG A 233 62.07 -5.78 6.66
C ARG A 233 61.07 -4.78 7.23
N LYS A 234 61.46 -3.53 7.48
CA LYS A 234 60.53 -2.46 7.87
C LYS A 234 59.56 -2.12 6.74
N ARG A 235 60.00 -2.08 5.48
CA ARG A 235 59.11 -1.88 4.33
C ARG A 235 58.15 -3.04 4.13
N GLU A 236 58.60 -4.27 4.32
CA GLU A 236 57.76 -5.48 4.25
C GLU A 236 56.81 -5.58 5.45
N ALA A 237 57.26 -5.21 6.65
CA ALA A 237 56.43 -5.11 7.85
C ALA A 237 55.42 -3.97 7.72
N SER A 238 55.81 -2.81 7.21
CA SER A 238 54.89 -1.69 6.90
C SER A 238 53.93 -2.02 5.78
N LYS A 239 54.33 -2.82 4.77
CA LYS A 239 53.41 -3.35 3.75
C LYS A 239 52.43 -4.36 4.34
N LYS A 240 52.87 -5.21 5.27
CA LYS A 240 52.01 -6.15 5.99
C LYS A 240 51.06 -5.42 6.94
N GLU A 241 51.54 -4.41 7.66
CA GLU A 241 50.74 -3.58 8.58
C GLU A 241 49.73 -2.70 7.82
N ALA A 242 50.12 -2.14 6.67
CA ALA A 242 49.21 -1.41 5.78
C ALA A 242 48.16 -2.31 5.10
N ASN A 243 48.37 -3.63 5.07
CA ASN A 243 47.41 -4.62 4.56
C ASN A 243 46.64 -5.33 5.70
N ARG A 244 46.90 -5.00 6.97
CA ARG A 244 46.05 -5.47 8.07
C ARG A 244 44.81 -4.58 8.09
N PRO A 245 43.60 -5.17 8.08
CA PRO A 245 42.38 -4.40 8.25
C PRO A 245 42.51 -3.57 9.53
N THR A 246 42.42 -2.25 9.39
CA THR A 246 42.42 -1.36 10.54
C THR A 246 41.14 -1.59 11.36
N GLY A 247 41.15 -1.28 12.66
CA GLY A 247 39.94 -1.40 13.49
C GLY A 247 38.73 -0.67 12.88
N THR A 248 38.98 0.47 12.22
CA THR A 248 37.97 1.25 11.49
C THR A 248 37.43 0.51 10.27
N GLU A 249 38.28 -0.13 9.46
CA GLU A 249 37.84 -0.93 8.31
C GLU A 249 37.04 -2.17 8.76
N LEU A 250 37.44 -2.79 9.87
CA LEU A 250 36.69 -3.90 10.47
C LEU A 250 35.30 -3.44 10.93
N THR A 251 35.20 -2.32 11.65
CA THR A 251 33.91 -1.75 12.06
C THR A 251 33.02 -1.41 10.86
N GLN A 252 33.59 -0.84 9.79
CA GLN A 252 32.84 -0.55 8.56
C GLN A 252 32.36 -1.83 7.86
N LEU A 253 33.18 -2.88 7.83
CA LEU A 253 32.80 -4.17 7.27
C LEU A 253 31.69 -4.84 8.10
N THR A 254 31.77 -4.78 9.43
CA THR A 254 30.71 -5.27 10.32
C THR A 254 29.40 -4.52 10.09
N SER A 255 29.42 -3.18 10.06
CA SER A 255 28.23 -2.36 9.78
C SER A 255 27.59 -2.71 8.44
N LYS A 256 28.39 -2.87 7.38
CA LYS A 256 27.89 -3.27 6.05
C LYS A 256 27.31 -4.68 6.05
N LEU A 257 27.89 -5.59 6.81
CA LEU A 257 27.38 -6.95 6.93
C LEU A 257 26.03 -6.98 7.65
N ASP A 258 25.88 -6.17 8.71
CA ASP A 258 24.62 -6.03 9.43
C ASP A 258 23.54 -5.41 8.54
N GLU A 259 23.85 -4.34 7.80
CA GLU A 259 22.94 -3.74 6.81
C GLU A 259 22.51 -4.74 5.73
N LEU A 260 23.44 -5.53 5.20
CA LEU A 260 23.15 -6.53 4.18
C LEU A 260 22.30 -7.67 4.74
N THR A 261 22.54 -8.08 5.98
CA THR A 261 21.73 -9.10 6.68
C THR A 261 20.29 -8.59 6.89
N GLN A 262 20.14 -7.35 7.33
CA GLN A 262 18.83 -6.71 7.50
C GLN A 262 18.09 -6.56 6.16
N ALA A 263 18.79 -6.15 5.10
CA ALA A 263 18.23 -6.02 3.76
C ALA A 263 17.76 -7.37 3.20
N GLN A 264 18.55 -8.43 3.39
CA GLN A 264 18.17 -9.80 2.98
C GLN A 264 16.94 -10.29 3.75
N GLY A 265 16.90 -10.10 5.07
CA GLY A 265 15.74 -10.46 5.89
C GLY A 265 14.48 -9.70 5.47
N LEU A 266 14.60 -8.40 5.22
CA LEU A 266 13.50 -7.57 4.74
C LEU A 266 12.99 -8.03 3.36
N GLN A 267 13.89 -8.37 2.45
CA GLN A 267 13.53 -8.87 1.13
C GLN A 267 12.76 -10.19 1.20
N GLN A 268 13.16 -11.11 2.09
CA GLN A 268 12.43 -12.37 2.31
C GLN A 268 10.99 -12.11 2.79
N VAL A 269 10.83 -11.17 3.73
CA VAL A 269 9.51 -10.78 4.24
C VAL A 269 8.62 -10.17 3.15
N ILE A 270 9.16 -9.26 2.33
CA ILE A 270 8.44 -8.66 1.20
C ILE A 270 8.01 -9.74 0.19
N LEU A 271 8.91 -10.68 -0.14
CA LEU A 271 8.59 -11.79 -1.06
C LEU A 271 7.49 -12.69 -0.49
N GLN A 272 7.52 -12.97 0.81
CA GLN A 272 6.47 -13.76 1.47
C GLN A 272 5.11 -13.05 1.38
N GLN A 273 5.05 -11.75 1.70
CA GLN A 273 3.81 -10.96 1.54
C GLN A 273 3.26 -11.02 0.10
N GLN A 274 4.13 -10.90 -0.91
CA GLN A 274 3.72 -10.99 -2.31
C GLN A 274 3.17 -12.38 -2.68
N GLN A 275 3.77 -13.46 -2.17
CA GLN A 275 3.27 -14.82 -2.39
C GLN A 275 1.90 -15.04 -1.74
N GLU A 276 1.70 -14.54 -0.52
CA GLU A 276 0.41 -14.62 0.18
C GLU A 276 -0.68 -13.85 -0.58
N GLN A 277 -0.37 -12.65 -1.08
CA GLN A 277 -1.30 -11.87 -1.90
C GLN A 277 -1.66 -12.58 -3.21
N LEU A 278 -0.69 -13.20 -3.89
CA LEU A 278 -0.95 -13.98 -5.11
C LEU A 278 -1.82 -15.21 -4.82
N ALA A 279 -1.57 -15.91 -3.71
CA ALA A 279 -2.39 -17.05 -3.30
C ALA A 279 -3.85 -16.62 -3.01
N GLU A 280 -4.04 -15.47 -2.36
CA GLU A 280 -5.37 -14.92 -2.11
C GLU A 280 -6.08 -14.53 -3.41
N GLN A 281 -5.39 -13.88 -4.34
CA GLN A 281 -5.95 -13.57 -5.67
C GLN A 281 -6.37 -14.83 -6.44
N GLN A 282 -5.55 -15.89 -6.40
CA GLN A 282 -5.89 -17.17 -6.99
C GLN A 282 -7.14 -17.80 -6.36
N ARG A 283 -7.30 -17.69 -5.03
CA ARG A 283 -8.49 -18.15 -4.32
C ARG A 283 -9.74 -17.38 -4.77
N MET A 284 -9.68 -16.05 -4.78
CA MET A 284 -10.80 -15.22 -5.23
C MET A 284 -11.19 -15.50 -6.69
N LEU A 285 -10.22 -15.67 -7.58
CA LEU A 285 -10.48 -16.03 -8.98
C LEU A 285 -11.17 -17.39 -9.10
N LYS A 286 -10.76 -18.37 -8.29
CA LYS A 286 -11.39 -19.70 -8.27
C LYS A 286 -12.84 -19.61 -7.78
N GLU A 287 -13.10 -18.85 -6.72
CA GLU A 287 -14.46 -18.63 -6.23
C GLU A 287 -15.34 -17.97 -7.29
N GLN A 288 -14.83 -16.98 -8.03
CA GLN A 288 -15.55 -16.38 -9.16
C GLN A 288 -15.83 -17.40 -10.27
N GLN A 289 -14.84 -18.24 -10.62
CA GLN A 289 -15.03 -19.31 -11.62
C GLN A 289 -16.13 -20.30 -11.19
N ASP A 290 -16.15 -20.70 -9.92
CA ASP A 290 -17.17 -21.60 -9.38
C ASP A 290 -18.56 -20.95 -9.39
N GLN A 291 -18.65 -19.65 -9.09
CA GLN A 291 -19.90 -18.89 -9.22
C GLN A 291 -20.40 -18.81 -10.67
N PHE A 292 -19.51 -18.53 -11.63
CA PHE A 292 -19.89 -18.54 -13.05
C PHE A 292 -20.34 -19.92 -13.52
N ALA A 293 -19.66 -20.99 -13.09
CA ALA A 293 -20.08 -22.35 -13.41
C ALA A 293 -21.48 -22.68 -12.83
N ALA A 294 -21.78 -22.21 -11.62
CA ALA A 294 -23.11 -22.36 -11.02
C ALA A 294 -24.19 -21.57 -11.79
N GLN A 295 -23.91 -20.32 -12.16
CA GLN A 295 -24.82 -19.51 -12.98
C GLN A 295 -25.09 -20.14 -14.35
N GLN A 296 -24.05 -20.70 -15.00
CA GLN A 296 -24.20 -21.38 -16.28
C GLN A 296 -25.13 -22.61 -16.16
N LYS A 297 -25.02 -23.37 -15.07
CA LYS A 297 -25.94 -24.50 -14.79
C LYS A 297 -27.37 -24.03 -14.60
N GLN A 298 -27.60 -22.94 -13.88
CA GLN A 298 -28.93 -22.36 -13.69
C GLN A 298 -29.54 -21.88 -15.01
N LEU A 299 -28.77 -21.16 -15.83
CA LEU A 299 -29.21 -20.71 -17.15
C LEU A 299 -29.60 -21.88 -18.05
N LYS A 300 -28.80 -22.96 -18.03
CA LYS A 300 -29.13 -24.18 -18.77
C LYS A 300 -30.43 -24.81 -18.29
N SER A 301 -30.63 -24.89 -16.97
CA SER A 301 -31.88 -25.41 -16.41
C SER A 301 -33.10 -24.57 -16.82
N VAL A 302 -32.98 -23.24 -16.86
CA VAL A 302 -34.05 -22.35 -17.34
C VAL A 302 -34.30 -22.57 -18.83
N GLN A 303 -33.25 -22.72 -19.64
CA GLN A 303 -33.36 -23.00 -21.06
C GLN A 303 -34.11 -24.32 -21.32
N ASP A 304 -33.79 -25.37 -20.56
CA ASP A 304 -34.45 -26.67 -20.67
C ASP A 304 -35.94 -26.59 -20.27
N GLN A 305 -36.26 -25.82 -19.22
CA GLN A 305 -37.65 -25.55 -18.82
C GLN A 305 -38.43 -24.79 -19.90
N GLN A 306 -37.82 -23.78 -20.51
CA GLN A 306 -38.44 -23.05 -21.63
C GLN A 306 -38.69 -23.95 -22.83
N ALA A 307 -37.75 -24.84 -23.18
CA ALA A 307 -37.93 -25.81 -24.26
C ALA A 307 -39.11 -26.76 -23.98
N SER A 308 -39.23 -27.25 -22.75
CA SER A 308 -40.35 -28.10 -22.33
C SER A 308 -41.70 -27.37 -22.41
N MET A 309 -41.73 -26.11 -21.97
CA MET A 309 -42.92 -25.26 -22.06
C MET A 309 -43.35 -25.02 -23.51
N LEU A 310 -42.40 -24.74 -24.41
CA LEU A 310 -42.67 -24.59 -25.85
C LEU A 310 -43.26 -25.86 -26.47
N SER A 311 -42.73 -27.03 -26.12
CA SER A 311 -43.28 -28.32 -26.57
C SER A 311 -44.72 -28.56 -26.09
N THR A 312 -45.00 -28.18 -24.84
CA THR A 312 -46.35 -28.25 -24.26
C THR A 312 -47.32 -27.33 -25.01
N LEU A 313 -46.91 -26.09 -25.28
CA LEU A 313 -47.71 -25.12 -26.04
C LEU A 313 -47.99 -25.62 -27.47
N GLN A 314 -47.00 -26.20 -28.15
CA GLN A 314 -47.18 -26.81 -29.48
C GLN A 314 -48.18 -27.97 -29.46
N SER A 315 -48.14 -28.80 -28.42
CA SER A 315 -49.07 -29.92 -28.23
C SER A 315 -50.50 -29.42 -28.02
N GLN A 316 -50.68 -28.40 -27.17
CA GLN A 316 -51.97 -27.76 -26.96
C GLN A 316 -52.51 -27.11 -28.24
N GLN A 317 -51.66 -26.43 -29.01
CA GLN A 317 -52.04 -25.85 -30.31
C GLN A 317 -52.53 -26.92 -31.28
N THR A 318 -51.86 -28.08 -31.32
CA THR A 318 -52.26 -29.21 -32.16
C THR A 318 -53.61 -29.78 -31.73
N GLN A 319 -53.83 -29.97 -30.43
CA GLN A 319 -55.11 -30.44 -29.88
C GLN A 319 -56.25 -29.46 -30.19
N LEU A 320 -56.01 -28.15 -30.03
CA LEU A 320 -56.99 -27.11 -30.39
C LEU A 320 -57.35 -27.17 -31.87
N GLY A 321 -56.35 -27.34 -32.76
CA GLY A 321 -56.59 -27.51 -34.20
C GLY A 321 -57.40 -28.76 -34.55
N GLN A 322 -57.16 -29.88 -33.85
CA GLN A 322 -57.96 -31.11 -34.00
C GLN A 322 -59.40 -30.92 -33.48
N MET A 323 -59.58 -30.29 -32.33
CA MET A 323 -60.91 -29.99 -31.79
C MET A 323 -61.70 -29.08 -32.73
N GLN A 324 -61.06 -28.05 -33.30
CA GLN A 324 -61.67 -27.19 -34.31
C GLN A 324 -62.11 -28.02 -35.53
N SER A 325 -61.23 -28.86 -36.07
CA SER A 325 -61.54 -29.70 -37.23
C SER A 325 -62.70 -30.67 -36.96
N ASN A 326 -62.73 -31.27 -35.78
CA ASN A 326 -63.82 -32.15 -35.35
C ASN A 326 -65.14 -31.39 -35.24
N LEU A 327 -65.13 -30.19 -34.67
CA LEU A 327 -66.31 -29.34 -34.57
C LEU A 327 -66.85 -28.95 -35.96
N GLU A 328 -65.96 -28.54 -36.87
CA GLU A 328 -66.33 -28.22 -38.26
C GLU A 328 -66.96 -29.42 -38.97
N ASN A 329 -66.39 -30.62 -38.80
CA ASN A 329 -66.94 -31.85 -39.35
C ASN A 329 -68.29 -32.22 -38.74
N SER A 330 -68.47 -32.09 -37.43
CA SER A 330 -69.74 -32.33 -36.75
C SER A 330 -70.84 -31.37 -37.22
N ILE A 331 -70.52 -30.08 -37.36
CA ILE A 331 -71.46 -29.08 -37.89
C ILE A 331 -71.84 -29.43 -39.33
N ARG A 332 -70.86 -29.72 -40.19
CA ARG A 332 -71.11 -30.11 -41.59
C ARG A 332 -71.97 -31.37 -41.68
N SER A 333 -71.68 -32.38 -40.86
CA SER A 333 -72.46 -33.61 -40.77
C SER A 333 -73.90 -33.34 -40.34
N TYR A 334 -74.10 -32.52 -39.30
CA TYR A 334 -75.43 -32.16 -38.83
C TYR A 334 -76.26 -31.44 -39.90
N ILE A 335 -75.64 -30.48 -40.61
CA ILE A 335 -76.28 -29.77 -41.73
C ILE A 335 -76.73 -30.76 -42.81
N ASN A 336 -75.84 -31.62 -43.27
CA ASN A 336 -76.12 -32.54 -44.38
C ASN A 336 -77.08 -33.66 -44.01
N THR A 337 -77.04 -34.14 -42.77
CA THR A 337 -77.82 -35.31 -42.34
C THR A 337 -79.19 -34.93 -41.79
N ASN A 338 -79.33 -33.75 -41.15
CA ASN A 338 -80.56 -33.35 -40.47
C ASN A 338 -81.24 -32.16 -41.16
N LEU A 339 -80.52 -31.05 -41.34
CA LEU A 339 -81.12 -29.81 -41.84
C LEU A 339 -81.53 -29.90 -43.31
N VAL A 340 -80.62 -30.30 -44.19
CA VAL A 340 -80.88 -30.38 -45.64
C VAL A 340 -82.02 -31.35 -45.97
N PRO A 341 -82.05 -32.60 -45.43
CA PRO A 341 -83.14 -33.53 -45.71
C PRO A 341 -84.49 -33.05 -45.17
N THR A 342 -84.50 -32.43 -43.98
CA THR A 342 -85.73 -31.88 -43.40
C THR A 342 -86.28 -30.74 -44.25
N LEU A 343 -85.42 -29.84 -44.72
CA LEU A 343 -85.81 -28.76 -45.63
C LEU A 343 -86.35 -29.33 -46.95
N ASN A 344 -85.63 -30.27 -47.57
CA ASN A 344 -86.07 -30.91 -48.81
C ASN A 344 -87.41 -31.63 -48.67
N ALA A 345 -87.63 -32.36 -47.57
CA ALA A 345 -88.90 -33.02 -47.29
C ALA A 345 -90.05 -32.02 -47.09
N ASN A 346 -89.77 -30.87 -46.46
CA ASN A 346 -90.75 -29.80 -46.31
C ASN A 346 -91.06 -29.12 -47.65
N PHE A 347 -90.05 -28.87 -48.49
CA PHE A 347 -90.26 -28.34 -49.85
C PHE A 347 -91.10 -29.29 -50.69
N ALA A 348 -90.80 -30.60 -50.69
CA ALA A 348 -91.59 -31.60 -51.42
C ALA A 348 -93.07 -31.64 -50.96
N LYS A 349 -93.34 -31.46 -49.66
CA LYS A 349 -94.72 -31.35 -49.15
C LYS A 349 -95.42 -30.07 -49.61
N VAL A 350 -94.70 -28.96 -49.72
CA VAL A 350 -95.26 -27.70 -50.24
C VAL A 350 -95.58 -27.84 -51.73
N ASP A 351 -94.67 -28.45 -52.49
CA ASP A 351 -94.82 -28.72 -53.91
C ASP A 351 -96.04 -29.61 -54.18
N ASP A 352 -96.16 -30.76 -53.49
CA ASP A 352 -97.34 -31.64 -53.58
C ASP A 352 -98.65 -30.93 -53.23
N ARG A 353 -98.63 -30.01 -52.26
CA ARG A 353 -99.80 -29.20 -51.94
C ARG A 353 -100.12 -28.20 -53.04
N PHE A 354 -99.11 -27.62 -53.69
CA PHE A 354 -99.27 -26.71 -54.79
C PHE A 354 -99.87 -27.42 -56.01
N ASP A 355 -99.30 -28.57 -56.40
CA ASP A 355 -99.82 -29.42 -57.49
C ASP A 355 -101.28 -29.81 -57.26
N LYS A 356 -101.63 -30.23 -56.03
CA LYS A 356 -103.01 -30.55 -55.66
C LYS A 356 -103.94 -29.34 -55.75
N LEU A 357 -103.45 -28.15 -55.42
CA LEU A 357 -104.22 -26.92 -55.53
C LEU A 357 -104.47 -26.58 -57.00
N GLU A 358 -103.43 -26.66 -57.83
CA GLU A 358 -103.47 -26.41 -59.27
C GLU A 358 -104.42 -27.39 -59.98
N ALA A 359 -104.34 -28.69 -59.63
CA ALA A 359 -105.28 -29.69 -60.12
C ALA A 359 -106.74 -29.40 -59.74
N ARG A 360 -106.99 -28.90 -58.51
CA ARG A 360 -108.34 -28.49 -58.07
C ARG A 360 -108.84 -27.26 -58.83
N VAL A 361 -107.98 -26.28 -59.06
CA VAL A 361 -108.30 -25.09 -59.87
C VAL A 361 -108.64 -25.51 -61.30
N GLY A 362 -107.83 -26.37 -61.92
CA GLY A 362 -108.11 -26.89 -63.27
C GLY A 362 -109.43 -27.68 -63.37
N LYS A 363 -109.78 -28.49 -62.36
CA LYS A 363 -111.10 -29.16 -62.30
C LYS A 363 -112.27 -28.17 -62.22
N LEU A 364 -112.11 -27.10 -61.45
CA LEU A 364 -113.12 -26.04 -61.33
C LEU A 364 -113.30 -25.28 -62.66
N GLU A 365 -112.21 -25.04 -63.40
CA GLU A 365 -112.24 -24.39 -64.72
C GLU A 365 -112.90 -25.26 -65.81
N GLN A 366 -112.87 -26.59 -65.67
CA GLN A 366 -113.49 -27.54 -66.62
C GLN A 366 -114.93 -27.94 -66.28
N GLY A 367 -115.56 -27.35 -65.25
CA GLY A 367 -116.99 -27.52 -64.96
C GLY A 367 -117.44 -28.92 -64.48
N THR A 368 -116.51 -29.74 -63.95
CA THR A 368 -116.83 -31.07 -63.40
C THR A 368 -116.68 -31.06 -61.86
N PRO A 369 -117.63 -31.60 -61.06
CA PRO A 369 -117.55 -31.50 -59.60
C PRO A 369 -116.32 -32.23 -59.03
N ALA A 370 -115.72 -31.65 -57.98
CA ALA A 370 -114.43 -32.01 -57.40
C ALA A 370 -114.33 -33.44 -56.85
#